data_AF-A0A7I7MEX9-F1
#
_entry.id   AF-A0A7I7MEX9-F1
#
_cell.length_a   1.000
_cell.length_b   1.000
_cell.length_c   1.000
_cell.angle_alpha   90.00
_cell.angle_beta   90.00
_cell.angle_gamma   90.00
#
_symmetry.space_group_name_H-M   'P 1'
#
loop_
_entity.id
_entity.type
_entity.pdbx_description
1 polymer ?
#
loop_
_entity_poly.entity_id
_entity_poly.type
_entity_poly.pdbx_seq_one_letter_code
_entity_poly.pdbx_strand_id
1 'polypeptide(L)'
;MTDRLVHRCNVCTRTVADGTGYVHISHTEIYQHEQTRRDWRAQHAGDIYVSVADMPDDGPVRWRTHHTDCDPDPGGDDYVIPVVRMRTREELLSWTAHLLDKRWLYQTDWSQFIYSKISREEAATV
;
A
#
# COMPACT_ATOMS: atom_id res chain seq x y z
N MET A 1 5.35 -2.31 -27.58
CA MET A 1 4.54 -3.18 -26.72
C MET A 1 4.65 -2.66 -25.30
N THR A 2 3.59 -2.08 -24.76
CA THR A 2 3.56 -1.63 -23.36
C THR A 2 3.35 -2.83 -22.47
N ASP A 3 4.30 -3.11 -21.58
CA ASP A 3 4.25 -4.21 -20.63
C ASP A 3 3.11 -3.95 -19.62
N ARG A 4 2.10 -4.82 -19.58
CA ARG A 4 0.94 -4.64 -18.66
C ARG A 4 1.27 -5.23 -17.29
N LEU A 5 1.04 -4.44 -16.25
CA LEU A 5 1.19 -4.84 -14.86
C LEU A 5 0.10 -5.85 -14.46
N VAL A 6 0.52 -6.87 -13.72
CA VAL A 6 -0.38 -7.90 -13.16
C VAL A 6 -0.70 -7.55 -11.71
N HIS A 7 -2.00 -7.45 -11.42
CA HIS A 7 -2.53 -7.29 -10.06
C HIS A 7 -3.09 -8.61 -9.60
N ARG A 8 -2.65 -9.08 -8.42
CA ARG A 8 -3.15 -10.32 -7.80
C ARG A 8 -3.91 -9.96 -6.55
N CYS A 9 -5.07 -10.59 -6.36
CA CYS A 9 -5.87 -10.39 -5.17
C CYS A 9 -5.13 -10.92 -3.93
N ASN A 10 -5.03 -10.12 -2.87
CA ASN A 10 -4.39 -10.53 -1.62
C ASN A 10 -5.13 -11.64 -0.87
N VAL A 11 -6.39 -11.92 -1.21
CA VAL A 11 -7.19 -13.01 -0.61
C VAL A 11 -7.11 -14.28 -1.46
N CYS A 12 -7.58 -14.22 -2.72
CA CYS A 12 -7.68 -15.42 -3.55
C CYS A 12 -6.46 -15.69 -4.44
N THR A 13 -5.47 -14.78 -4.47
CA THR A 13 -4.21 -14.84 -5.26
C THR A 13 -4.36 -14.83 -6.80
N ARG A 14 -5.59 -14.93 -7.31
CA ARG A 14 -5.93 -14.81 -8.73
C ARG A 14 -5.74 -13.39 -9.23
N THR A 15 -5.56 -13.26 -10.54
CA THR A 15 -5.42 -11.96 -11.19
C THR A 15 -6.71 -11.14 -11.13
N VAL A 16 -6.59 -9.84 -10.89
CA VAL A 16 -7.70 -8.89 -10.90
C VAL A 16 -7.84 -8.30 -12.30
N ALA A 17 -8.95 -8.57 -12.95
CA ALA A 17 -9.27 -8.08 -14.29
C ALA A 17 -9.85 -6.65 -14.24
N ASP A 18 -9.91 -5.98 -15.40
CA ASP A 18 -10.45 -4.62 -15.49
C ASP A 18 -11.92 -4.60 -15.05
N GLY A 19 -12.28 -3.63 -14.20
CA GLY A 19 -13.63 -3.51 -13.66
C GLY A 19 -14.01 -4.53 -12.59
N THR A 20 -13.12 -5.45 -12.20
CA THR A 20 -13.43 -6.52 -11.22
C THR A 20 -12.81 -6.31 -9.84
N GLY A 21 -12.13 -5.19 -9.64
CA GLY A 21 -11.46 -4.89 -8.38
C GLY A 21 -10.57 -3.66 -8.44
N TYR A 22 -9.83 -3.46 -7.36
CA TYR A 22 -9.13 -2.22 -7.09
C TYR A 22 -7.91 -2.45 -6.20
N VAL A 23 -7.02 -1.46 -6.22
CA VAL A 23 -5.94 -1.29 -5.27
C VAL A 23 -6.37 -0.26 -4.25
N HIS A 24 -6.18 -0.53 -2.97
CA HIS A 24 -6.70 0.32 -1.91
C HIS A 24 -5.82 0.34 -0.67
N ILE A 25 -6.10 1.32 0.19
CA ILE A 25 -5.54 1.43 1.53
C ILE A 25 -6.58 2.05 2.45
N SER A 26 -6.64 1.59 3.70
CA SER A 26 -7.63 2.07 4.66
C SER A 26 -7.19 3.36 5.35
N HIS A 27 -8.02 4.41 5.28
CA HIS A 27 -7.81 5.62 6.07
C HIS A 27 -7.93 5.36 7.56
N THR A 28 -8.75 4.39 7.97
CA THR A 28 -8.88 4.00 9.38
C THR A 28 -7.55 3.44 9.90
N GLU A 29 -6.90 2.56 9.15
CA GLU A 29 -5.57 2.03 9.51
C GLU A 29 -4.51 3.14 9.51
N ILE A 30 -4.52 4.05 8.53
CA ILE A 30 -3.63 5.23 8.49
C ILE A 30 -3.81 6.09 9.75
N TYR A 31 -5.05 6.40 10.11
CA TYR A 31 -5.34 7.22 11.28
C TYR A 31 -4.87 6.54 12.57
N GLN A 32 -5.15 5.25 12.73
CA GLN A 32 -4.71 4.48 13.89
C GLN A 32 -3.18 4.44 14.00
N HIS A 33 -2.48 4.21 12.88
CA HIS A 33 -1.03 4.24 12.82
C HIS A 33 -0.48 5.63 13.20
N GLU A 34 -1.08 6.71 12.70
CA GLU A 34 -0.71 8.07 13.08
C GLU A 34 -0.86 8.32 14.58
N GLN A 35 -1.97 7.89 15.19
CA GLN A 35 -2.21 8.07 16.62
C GLN A 35 -1.19 7.28 17.46
N THR A 36 -0.98 6.00 17.15
CA THR A 36 0.01 5.15 17.83
C THR A 36 1.40 5.81 17.82
N ARG A 37 1.82 6.33 16.68
CA ARG A 37 3.11 7.02 16.56
C ARG A 37 3.16 8.36 17.29
N ARG A 38 2.06 9.12 17.32
CA ARG A 38 1.97 10.39 18.05
C ARG A 38 2.04 10.15 19.56
N ASP A 39 1.28 9.18 20.06
CA ASP A 39 1.23 8.83 21.48
C ASP A 39 2.59 8.32 21.96
N TRP A 40 3.22 7.44 21.18
CA TRP A 40 4.57 6.97 21.48
C TRP A 40 5.59 8.13 21.51
N ARG A 41 5.55 9.05 20.53
CA ARG A 41 6.45 10.22 20.51
C ARG A 41 6.20 11.15 21.70
N ALA A 42 4.96 11.31 22.13
CA ALA A 42 4.61 12.12 23.29
C ALA A 42 5.13 11.51 24.59
N GLN A 43 5.06 10.18 24.73
CA GLN A 43 5.59 9.46 25.89
C GLN A 43 7.12 9.52 26.01
N HIS A 44 7.81 9.59 24.87
CA HIS A 44 9.28 9.65 24.80
C HIS A 44 9.78 11.07 24.50
N ALA A 45 8.94 12.09 24.71
CA ALA A 45 9.29 13.48 24.47
C ALA A 45 10.30 13.96 25.52
N GLY A 46 11.55 14.16 25.10
CA GLY A 46 12.65 14.60 25.98
C GLY A 46 13.70 13.53 26.25
N ASP A 47 13.47 12.30 25.79
CA ASP A 47 14.47 11.23 25.86
C ASP A 47 15.66 11.56 24.97
N ILE A 48 16.86 11.49 25.55
CA ILE A 48 18.13 11.72 24.82
C ILE A 48 18.50 10.46 24.01
N TYR A 49 18.04 9.29 24.46
CA TYR A 49 18.23 8.00 23.82
C TYR A 49 16.93 7.21 23.82
N VAL A 50 16.50 6.78 22.65
CA VAL A 50 15.37 5.86 22.49
C VAL A 50 15.85 4.62 21.75
N SER A 51 15.60 3.45 22.32
CA SER A 51 15.96 2.18 21.68
C SER A 51 15.05 1.93 20.48
N VAL A 52 15.62 1.39 19.40
CA VAL A 52 14.83 0.88 18.27
C VAL A 52 13.89 -0.23 18.72
N ALA A 53 14.26 -1.01 19.75
CA ALA A 53 13.42 -2.06 20.30
C ALA A 53 12.18 -1.54 21.06
N ASP A 54 12.21 -0.27 21.50
CA ASP A 54 11.10 0.36 22.21
C ASP A 54 10.13 1.08 21.25
N MET A 55 10.48 1.16 19.95
CA MET A 55 9.58 1.71 18.94
C MET A 55 8.37 0.79 18.72
N PRO A 56 7.19 1.34 18.38
CA PRO A 56 6.04 0.53 18.01
C PRO A 56 6.39 -0.36 16.81
N ASP A 57 6.13 -1.66 16.94
CA ASP A 57 6.27 -2.64 15.86
C ASP A 57 4.97 -2.72 15.03
N ASP A 58 4.53 -1.57 14.53
CA ASP A 58 3.28 -1.46 13.77
C ASP A 58 3.49 -1.42 12.25
N GLY A 59 4.75 -1.27 11.79
CA GLY A 59 5.12 -1.27 10.38
C GLY A 59 4.38 -0.20 9.55
N PRO A 60 4.64 -0.11 8.25
CA PRO A 60 3.85 0.77 7.38
C PRO A 60 2.45 0.20 7.12
N VAL A 61 1.47 1.08 6.93
CA VAL A 61 0.10 0.69 6.53
C VAL A 61 0.10 0.14 5.11
N ARG A 62 -0.57 -0.98 4.91
CA ARG A 62 -0.42 -1.79 3.70
C ARG A 62 -1.40 -1.42 2.59
N TRP A 63 -0.88 -1.22 1.40
CA TRP A 63 -1.65 -1.22 0.16
C TRP A 63 -2.04 -2.65 -0.21
N ARG A 64 -3.31 -2.83 -0.55
CA ARG A 64 -3.91 -4.12 -0.89
C ARG A 64 -4.53 -4.07 -2.27
N THR A 65 -4.61 -5.21 -2.93
CA THR A 65 -5.35 -5.40 -4.16
C THR A 65 -6.43 -6.44 -3.90
N HIS A 66 -7.69 -6.11 -4.10
CA HIS A 66 -8.80 -7.06 -3.98
C HIS A 66 -9.66 -7.07 -5.24
N HIS A 67 -10.24 -8.24 -5.54
CA HIS A 67 -11.49 -8.26 -6.30
C HIS A 67 -12.58 -7.66 -5.42
N THR A 68 -13.59 -7.04 -6.02
CA THR A 68 -14.73 -6.49 -5.27
C THR A 68 -15.35 -7.54 -4.34
N ASP A 69 -15.55 -8.77 -4.83
CA ASP A 69 -16.14 -9.86 -4.04
C ASP A 69 -15.19 -10.47 -3.00
N CYS A 70 -13.89 -10.19 -3.11
CA CYS A 70 -12.87 -10.70 -2.18
C CYS A 70 -12.51 -9.68 -1.11
N ASP A 71 -13.03 -8.46 -1.16
CA ASP A 71 -12.73 -7.43 -0.18
C ASP A 71 -13.46 -7.75 1.13
N PRO A 72 -12.76 -7.92 2.26
CA PRO A 72 -13.42 -8.21 3.53
C PRO A 72 -14.22 -7.01 4.08
N ASP A 73 -13.94 -5.79 3.58
CA ASP A 73 -14.63 -4.56 4.00
C ASP A 73 -14.90 -3.60 2.82
N PRO A 74 -15.80 -3.97 1.88
CA PRO A 74 -16.04 -3.20 0.65
C PRO A 74 -16.73 -1.84 0.88
N GLY A 75 -17.16 -1.55 2.11
CA GLY A 75 -17.78 -0.29 2.52
C GLY A 75 -16.90 0.55 3.45
N GLY A 76 -15.66 0.12 3.69
CA GLY A 76 -14.70 0.82 4.54
C GLY A 76 -14.34 2.21 4.02
N ASP A 77 -13.79 3.04 4.92
CA ASP A 77 -13.19 4.33 4.55
C ASP A 77 -11.82 4.11 3.92
N ASP A 78 -11.83 3.74 2.64
CA ASP A 78 -10.64 3.40 1.87
C ASP A 78 -10.33 4.43 0.78
N TYR A 79 -9.05 4.67 0.56
CA TYR A 79 -8.57 5.33 -0.65
C TYR A 79 -8.45 4.30 -1.77
N VAL A 80 -9.29 4.40 -2.79
CA VAL A 80 -9.45 3.37 -3.83
C VAL A 80 -8.94 3.83 -5.20
N ILE A 81 -8.13 2.98 -5.83
CA ILE A 81 -7.65 3.11 -7.21
C ILE A 81 -8.15 1.91 -8.02
N PRO A 82 -9.08 2.09 -8.98
CA PRO A 82 -9.52 0.99 -9.84
C PRO A 82 -8.34 0.38 -10.60
N VAL A 83 -8.26 -0.95 -10.66
CA VAL A 83 -7.14 -1.67 -11.31
C VAL A 83 -6.95 -1.24 -12.77
N VAL A 84 -8.05 -0.93 -13.47
CA VAL A 84 -8.02 -0.45 -14.87
C VAL A 84 -7.22 0.84 -15.06
N ARG A 85 -7.01 1.63 -14.00
CA ARG A 85 -6.23 2.88 -14.03
C ARG A 85 -4.77 2.69 -13.65
N MET A 86 -4.31 1.46 -13.47
CA MET A 86 -2.94 1.13 -13.04
C MET A 86 -2.42 -0.11 -13.75
N ARG A 87 -2.67 -0.22 -15.06
CA ARG A 87 -2.31 -1.34 -15.92
C ARG A 87 -0.97 -1.22 -16.58
N THR A 88 -0.40 -0.03 -16.67
CA THR A 88 0.94 0.16 -17.23
C THR A 88 1.88 0.81 -16.22
N ARG A 89 3.18 0.78 -16.53
CA ARG A 89 4.20 1.45 -15.71
C ARG A 89 4.00 2.97 -15.70
N GLU A 90 3.56 3.54 -16.82
CA GLU A 90 3.24 4.96 -16.97
C GLU A 90 2.04 5.35 -16.10
N GLU A 91 1.00 4.51 -16.07
CA GLU A 91 -0.16 4.72 -15.20
C GLU A 91 0.21 4.60 -13.72
N LEU A 92 1.02 3.59 -13.35
CA LEU A 92 1.56 3.46 -11.99
C LEU A 92 2.41 4.68 -11.60
N LEU A 93 3.24 5.19 -12.51
CA LEU A 93 4.04 6.39 -12.28
C LEU A 93 3.16 7.64 -12.13
N SER A 94 2.12 7.78 -12.95
CA SER A 94 1.16 8.88 -12.84
C SER A 94 0.44 8.87 -11.50
N TRP A 95 0.02 7.70 -11.02
CA TRP A 95 -0.55 7.56 -9.67
C TRP A 95 0.47 7.81 -8.57
N THR A 96 1.72 7.38 -8.75
CA THR A 96 2.79 7.70 -7.80
C THR A 96 2.96 9.21 -7.68
N ALA A 97 3.03 9.93 -8.80
CA ALA A 97 3.10 11.39 -8.81
C ALA A 97 1.88 12.04 -8.13
N HIS A 98 0.68 11.52 -8.38
CA HIS A 98 -0.55 11.99 -7.71
C HIS A 98 -0.50 11.78 -6.19
N LEU A 99 -0.01 10.62 -5.75
CA LEU A 99 0.04 10.24 -4.35
C LEU A 99 1.13 11.00 -3.57
N LEU A 100 2.20 11.45 -4.21
CA LEU A 100 3.27 12.22 -3.54
C LEU A 100 2.77 13.54 -2.91
N ASP A 101 1.63 14.07 -3.37
CA ASP A 101 0.96 15.22 -2.78
C ASP A 101 0.20 14.86 -1.47
N LYS A 102 0.04 13.57 -1.17
CA LYS A 102 -0.68 13.09 0.01
C LYS A 102 0.28 12.90 1.17
N ARG A 103 0.11 13.71 2.22
CA ARG A 103 0.93 13.66 3.44
C ARG A 103 0.96 12.28 4.09
N TRP A 104 -0.13 11.52 3.99
CA TRP A 104 -0.23 10.18 4.58
C TRP A 104 0.57 9.12 3.82
N LEU A 105 0.99 9.35 2.57
CA LEU A 105 1.69 8.36 1.75
C LEU A 105 2.96 7.81 2.42
N TYR A 106 3.70 8.68 3.11
CA TYR A 106 4.97 8.34 3.77
C TYR A 106 4.85 7.34 4.92
N GLN A 107 3.61 7.03 5.34
CA GLN A 107 3.31 6.08 6.40
C GLN A 107 2.86 4.71 5.86
N THR A 108 2.89 4.56 4.54
CA THR A 108 2.36 3.40 3.83
C THR A 108 3.49 2.60 3.19
N ASP A 109 3.19 1.38 2.81
CA ASP A 109 4.13 0.50 2.11
C ASP A 109 4.14 0.73 0.58
N TRP A 110 3.78 1.93 0.12
CA TRP A 110 3.63 2.23 -1.31
C TRP A 110 4.89 1.91 -2.12
N SER A 111 6.08 2.13 -1.56
CA SER A 111 7.33 1.78 -2.24
C SER A 111 7.47 0.26 -2.41
N GLN A 112 7.19 -0.52 -1.36
CA GLN A 112 7.16 -1.98 -1.43
C GLN A 112 6.10 -2.46 -2.43
N PHE A 113 4.93 -1.83 -2.45
CA PHE A 113 3.88 -2.10 -3.42
C PHE A 113 4.40 -1.87 -4.85
N ILE A 114 5.04 -0.73 -5.15
CA ILE A 114 5.64 -0.45 -6.47
C ILE A 114 6.66 -1.54 -6.83
N TYR A 115 7.58 -1.87 -5.92
CA TYR A 115 8.60 -2.90 -6.17
C TYR A 115 7.95 -4.25 -6.52
N SER A 116 6.86 -4.62 -5.85
CA SER A 116 6.12 -5.85 -6.18
C SER A 116 5.54 -5.88 -7.61
N LYS A 117 5.40 -4.71 -8.27
CA LYS A 117 4.87 -4.59 -9.64
C LYS A 117 5.95 -4.46 -10.70
N ILE A 118 7.08 -3.84 -10.36
CA ILE A 118 8.13 -3.50 -11.35
C ILE A 118 9.31 -4.45 -11.31
N SER A 119 9.52 -5.17 -10.21
CA SER A 119 10.54 -6.21 -10.15
C SER A 119 10.16 -7.30 -11.12
N ARG A 120 10.98 -7.48 -12.16
CA ARG A 120 10.98 -8.73 -12.90
C ARG A 120 11.35 -9.80 -11.88
N GLU A 121 10.58 -10.88 -11.80
CA GLU A 121 11.15 -12.13 -11.31
C GLU A 121 12.41 -12.33 -12.16
N GLU A 122 13.59 -12.13 -11.58
CA GLU A 122 14.78 -12.77 -12.12
C GLU A 122 14.42 -14.24 -12.12
N ALA A 123 14.15 -14.75 -13.32
CA ALA A 123 13.86 -16.14 -13.54
C ALA A 123 14.96 -16.90 -12.80
N ALA A 124 14.57 -17.53 -11.69
CA ALA A 124 15.37 -18.53 -11.01
C ALA A 124 15.69 -19.58 -12.07
N THR A 125 16.83 -19.38 -12.71
CA THR A 125 17.37 -20.23 -13.75
C THR A 125 18.48 -20.99 -13.06
N VAL A 126 18.11 -22.22 -12.67
CA VAL A 126 18.92 -23.35 -12.22
C VAL A 126 19.43 -23.27 -10.78
#